data_AF-A0A954U2E5-F1
#
_entry.id   AF-A0A954U2E5-F1
#
_cell.length_a   1.000
_cell.length_b   1.000
_cell.length_c   1.000
_cell.angle_alpha   90.00
_cell.angle_beta   90.00
_cell.angle_gamma   90.00
#
_symmetry.space_group_name_H-M   'P 1'
#
loop_
_entity.id
_entity.type
_entity.pdbx_description
1 polymer ?
#
loop_
_entity_poly.entity_id
_entity_poly.type
_entity_poly.pdbx_seq_one_letter_code
_entity_poly.pdbx_strand_id
1 'polypeptide(L)'
;MKSLKYVWRNVTRNKLRSLLTILSVGFSLALMTVLNGYMAMQSAWGKGALEHHRIVVMNIQGFSGLLPIAYVERVRATEGIVDAVPYAWFGGNYKEEQMPFAQFGTDAKHLLQVFDEYSIAPDELAAWQANRQGCVVDRRLAEKRNWQLGEKIPLQGTYYPINLELVVCGFVDTPQYTDS
;
A
#
# COMPACT_ATOMS: atom_id res chain seq x y z
N MET A 1 33.48 10.72 43.84
CA MET A 1 32.54 11.69 43.22
C MET A 1 33.04 13.15 43.13
N LYS A 2 34.27 13.49 43.56
CA LYS A 2 34.77 14.88 43.50
C LYS A 2 35.07 15.37 42.07
N SER A 3 35.49 14.48 41.16
CA SER A 3 35.83 14.80 39.77
C SER A 3 34.65 15.28 38.91
N LEU A 4 33.44 14.71 39.10
CA LEU A 4 32.25 15.13 38.35
C LEU A 4 31.92 16.62 38.54
N LYS A 5 32.11 17.15 39.76
CA LYS A 5 31.85 18.56 40.07
C LYS A 5 32.82 19.50 39.33
N TYR A 6 34.07 19.08 39.14
CA TYR A 6 35.06 19.84 38.37
C TYR A 6 34.79 19.76 36.86
N VAL A 7 34.40 18.59 36.35
CA VAL A 7 33.99 18.42 34.95
C VAL A 7 32.79 19.29 34.61
N TRP A 8 31.73 19.25 35.43
CA TRP A 8 30.53 20.07 35.22
C TRP A 8 30.85 21.57 35.21
N ARG A 9 31.65 22.04 36.18
CA ARG A 9 32.07 23.44 36.24
C ARG A 9 32.86 23.86 34.99
N ASN A 10 33.70 22.98 34.45
CA ASN A 10 34.49 23.23 33.25
C ASN A 10 33.62 23.27 31.99
N VAL A 11 32.67 22.34 31.84
CA VAL A 11 31.71 22.30 30.72
C VAL A 11 30.81 23.55 30.71
N THR A 12 30.33 24.00 31.86
CA THR A 12 29.48 25.21 31.95
C THR A 12 30.26 26.53 31.81
N ARG A 13 31.61 26.49 31.84
CA ARG A 13 32.45 27.70 31.78
C ARG A 13 32.36 28.40 30.44
N ASN A 14 32.25 27.65 29.35
CA ASN A 14 32.04 28.19 28.00
C ASN A 14 30.77 27.61 27.39
N LYS A 15 29.64 28.22 27.74
CA LYS A 15 28.29 27.74 27.38
C LYS A 15 28.12 27.59 25.87
N LEU A 16 28.67 28.50 25.07
CA LEU A 16 28.58 28.46 23.60
C LEU A 16 29.33 27.28 23.00
N ARG A 17 30.59 27.07 23.37
CA ARG A 17 31.39 25.95 22.85
C ARG A 17 30.81 24.60 23.25
N SER A 18 30.38 24.47 24.49
CA SER A 18 29.77 23.22 25.00
C SER A 18 28.41 22.96 24.35
N LEU A 19 27.60 24.00 24.11
CA LEU A 19 26.33 23.86 23.40
C LEU A 19 26.53 23.40 21.95
N LEU A 20 27.45 24.05 21.22
CA LEU A 20 27.72 23.71 19.81
C LEU A 20 28.24 22.27 19.64
N THR A 21 29.07 21.79 20.57
CA THR A 21 29.56 20.40 20.54
C THR A 21 28.48 19.38 20.88
N ILE A 22 27.63 19.65 21.89
CA ILE A 22 26.48 18.80 22.22
C ILE A 22 25.47 18.78 21.06
N LEU A 23 25.18 19.94 20.44
CA LEU A 23 24.30 20.03 19.28
C LEU A 23 24.85 19.26 18.09
N SER A 24 26.15 19.36 17.81
CA SER A 24 26.78 18.63 16.71
C SER A 24 26.66 17.12 16.91
N VAL A 25 27.03 16.60 18.09
CA VAL A 25 26.92 15.17 18.40
C VAL A 25 25.46 14.73 18.43
N GLY A 26 24.58 15.54 19.03
CA GLY A 26 23.14 15.29 19.10
C GLY A 26 22.50 15.22 17.72
N PHE A 27 22.89 16.11 16.79
CA PHE A 27 22.41 16.10 15.41
C PHE A 27 22.87 14.84 14.66
N SER A 28 24.13 14.43 14.82
CA SER A 28 24.63 13.19 14.22
C SER A 28 23.90 11.95 14.75
N LEU A 29 23.66 11.88 16.06
CA LEU A 29 22.90 10.79 16.67
C LEU A 29 21.45 10.81 16.22
N ALA A 30 20.79 11.97 16.17
CA ALA A 30 19.42 12.11 15.68
C ALA A 30 19.30 11.60 14.24
N LEU A 31 20.20 12.03 13.36
CA LEU A 31 20.23 11.58 11.97
C LEU A 31 20.39 10.05 11.87
N MET A 32 21.29 9.48 12.67
CA MET A 32 21.51 8.03 12.73
C MET A 32 20.29 7.28 13.26
N THR A 33 19.62 7.80 14.29
CA THR A 33 18.40 7.17 14.84
C THR A 33 17.23 7.22 13.85
N VAL A 34 17.06 8.32 13.12
CA VAL A 34 16.04 8.43 12.08
C VAL A 34 16.32 7.46 10.94
N LEU A 35 17.58 7.36 10.48
CA LEU A 35 17.96 6.43 9.43
C LEU A 35 17.78 4.97 9.87
N ASN A 36 18.20 4.62 11.08
CA ASN A 36 18.02 3.27 11.63
C ASN A 36 16.53 2.96 11.85
N GLY A 37 15.73 3.93 12.28
CA GLY A 37 14.28 3.79 12.40
C GLY A 37 13.62 3.53 11.05
N TYR A 38 14.02 4.25 10.00
CA TYR A 38 13.56 4.04 8.64
C TYR A 38 13.95 2.64 8.11
N MET A 39 15.19 2.21 8.33
CA MET A 39 15.64 0.87 7.96
C MET A 39 14.89 -0.23 8.73
N ALA A 40 14.66 -0.03 10.03
CA ALA A 40 13.90 -0.97 10.85
C ALA A 40 12.45 -1.08 10.37
N MET A 41 11.81 0.04 10.03
CA MET A 41 10.47 0.08 9.45
C MET A 41 10.40 -0.71 8.13
N GLN A 42 11.34 -0.47 7.20
CA GLN A 42 11.44 -1.26 5.97
C GLN A 42 11.64 -2.76 6.24
N SER A 43 12.48 -3.12 7.22
CA SER A 43 12.74 -4.52 7.54
C SER A 43 11.51 -5.24 8.15
N ALA A 44 10.69 -4.51 8.92
CA ALA A 44 9.44 -5.04 9.46
C ALA A 44 8.42 -5.31 8.34
N TRP A 45 8.33 -4.40 7.37
CA TRP A 45 7.53 -4.62 6.16
C TRP A 45 8.03 -5.79 5.31
N GLY A 46 9.35 -5.91 5.14
CA GLY A 46 9.96 -7.03 4.42
C GLY A 46 9.66 -8.39 5.05
N LYS A 47 9.62 -8.48 6.39
CA LYS A 47 9.25 -9.72 7.09
C LYS A 47 7.79 -10.11 6.90
N GLY A 48 6.86 -9.15 6.89
CA GLY A 48 5.46 -9.41 6.58
C GLY A 48 5.25 -9.83 5.11
N ALA A 49 6.01 -9.24 4.17
CA ALA A 49 5.94 -9.62 2.76
C ALA A 49 6.49 -11.04 2.48
N LEU A 50 7.44 -11.54 3.30
CA LEU A 50 8.00 -12.88 3.17
C LEU A 50 7.01 -14.00 3.57
N GLU A 51 5.91 -13.68 4.24
CA GLU A 51 4.88 -14.68 4.59
C GLU A 51 4.04 -15.10 3.39
N HIS A 52 3.99 -14.28 2.33
CA HIS A 52 3.19 -14.56 1.15
C HIS A 52 4.08 -15.06 0.00
N HIS A 53 3.81 -16.27 -0.49
CA HIS A 53 4.49 -16.88 -1.64
C HIS A 53 4.04 -16.26 -2.98
N ARG A 54 4.04 -14.93 -3.08
CA ARG A 54 3.50 -14.16 -4.21
C ARG A 54 4.62 -13.47 -4.99
N ILE A 55 4.61 -13.63 -6.31
CA ILE A 55 5.53 -12.93 -7.21
C ILE A 55 4.75 -11.88 -7.99
N VAL A 56 5.23 -10.64 -7.97
CA VAL A 56 4.67 -9.54 -8.77
C VAL A 56 5.52 -9.36 -10.02
N VAL A 57 4.86 -9.46 -11.18
CA VAL A 57 5.48 -9.19 -12.48
C VAL A 57 4.96 -7.86 -12.99
N MET A 58 5.86 -6.92 -13.25
CA MET A 58 5.53 -5.58 -13.73
C MET A 58 6.36 -5.22 -14.96
N ASN A 59 5.84 -4.31 -15.78
CA ASN A 59 6.60 -3.72 -16.86
C ASN A 59 7.76 -2.89 -16.29
N ILE A 60 8.88 -2.80 -17.00
CA ILE A 60 10.03 -1.96 -16.61
C ILE A 60 9.66 -0.47 -16.50
N GLN A 61 8.60 -0.04 -17.20
CA GLN A 61 8.05 1.31 -17.11
C GLN A 61 7.13 1.52 -15.88
N GLY A 62 6.92 0.49 -15.06
CA GLY A 62 6.04 0.53 -13.89
C GLY A 62 4.57 0.34 -14.23
N PHE A 63 3.68 0.91 -13.40
CA PHE A 63 2.22 0.81 -13.56
C PHE A 63 1.67 1.41 -14.85
N SER A 64 2.42 2.30 -15.50
CA SER A 64 2.06 2.89 -16.79
C SER A 64 2.39 1.99 -17.98
N GLY A 65 3.14 0.91 -17.78
CA GLY A 65 3.46 -0.05 -18.83
C GLY A 65 2.45 -1.19 -18.84
N LEU A 66 1.76 -1.38 -19.98
CA LEU A 66 0.85 -2.51 -20.16
C LEU A 66 1.64 -3.82 -20.35
N LEU A 67 1.02 -4.92 -19.93
CA LEU A 67 1.49 -6.28 -20.18
C LEU A 67 0.43 -7.03 -21.01
N PRO A 68 0.83 -7.91 -21.95
CA PRO A 68 -0.12 -8.73 -22.70
C PRO A 68 -0.93 -9.64 -21.76
N ILE A 69 -2.26 -9.57 -21.84
CA ILE A 69 -3.17 -10.38 -21.00
C ILE A 69 -2.95 -11.89 -21.16
N ALA A 70 -2.50 -12.33 -22.35
CA ALA A 70 -2.17 -13.73 -22.64
C ALA A 70 -1.09 -14.31 -21.71
N TYR A 71 -0.26 -13.47 -21.08
CA TYR A 71 0.74 -13.94 -20.13
C TYR A 71 0.12 -14.45 -18.83
N VAL A 72 -1.05 -13.97 -18.43
CA VAL A 72 -1.73 -14.45 -17.21
C VAL A 72 -2.02 -15.94 -17.33
N GLU A 73 -2.67 -16.36 -18.42
CA GLU A 73 -2.99 -17.77 -18.66
C GLU A 73 -1.73 -18.65 -18.79
N ARG A 74 -0.69 -18.12 -19.46
CA ARG A 74 0.58 -18.84 -19.57
C ARG A 74 1.26 -19.06 -18.22
N VAL A 75 1.19 -18.07 -17.33
CA VAL A 75 1.72 -18.17 -15.97
C VAL A 75 0.87 -19.15 -15.16
N ARG A 76 -0.47 -19.06 -15.19
CA ARG A 76 -1.36 -20.03 -14.53
C ARG A 76 -1.07 -21.49 -14.94
N ALA A 77 -0.74 -21.72 -16.21
CA ALA A 77 -0.45 -23.05 -16.73
C ALA A 77 0.94 -23.61 -16.34
N THR A 78 1.79 -22.84 -15.65
CA THR A 78 3.13 -23.27 -15.26
C THR A 78 3.08 -24.12 -13.99
N GLU A 79 3.80 -25.24 -13.98
CA GLU A 79 3.86 -26.15 -12.83
C GLU A 79 4.39 -25.43 -11.57
N GLY A 80 3.72 -25.65 -10.44
CA GLY A 80 4.04 -25.04 -9.15
C GLY A 80 3.40 -23.68 -8.89
N ILE A 81 2.67 -23.11 -9.86
CA ILE A 81 1.89 -21.88 -9.67
C ILE A 81 0.47 -22.23 -9.21
N VAL A 82 0.04 -21.63 -8.09
CA VAL A 82 -1.31 -21.83 -7.54
C VAL A 82 -2.35 -21.10 -8.39
N ASP A 83 -2.13 -19.81 -8.63
CA ASP A 83 -2.97 -18.98 -9.51
C ASP A 83 -2.22 -17.70 -9.91
N ALA A 84 -2.76 -16.96 -10.87
CA ALA A 84 -2.29 -15.63 -11.25
C ALA A 84 -3.47 -14.72 -11.60
N VAL A 85 -3.34 -13.41 -11.37
CA VAL A 85 -4.37 -12.42 -11.74
C VAL A 85 -3.78 -11.25 -12.50
N PRO A 86 -4.51 -10.68 -13.48
CA PRO A 86 -4.16 -9.36 -13.97
C PRO A 86 -4.38 -8.34 -12.87
N TYR A 87 -3.48 -7.37 -12.77
CA TYR A 87 -3.59 -6.27 -11.82
C TYR A 87 -3.25 -4.96 -12.52
N ALA A 88 -4.29 -4.32 -13.09
CA ALA A 88 -4.15 -3.15 -13.94
C ALA A 88 -4.44 -1.88 -13.16
N TRP A 89 -3.46 -0.99 -13.06
CA TRP A 89 -3.61 0.31 -12.42
C TRP A 89 -4.53 1.23 -13.24
N PHE A 90 -5.59 1.76 -12.62
CA PHE A 90 -6.48 2.76 -13.24
C PHE A 90 -6.11 4.20 -12.82
N GLY A 91 -5.87 4.44 -11.53
CA GLY A 91 -5.36 5.71 -11.00
C GLY A 91 -6.20 6.95 -11.32
N GLY A 92 -7.52 6.80 -11.39
CA GLY A 92 -8.44 7.86 -11.76
C GLY A 92 -8.68 8.90 -10.66
N ASN A 93 -9.30 10.01 -11.05
CA ASN A 93 -9.79 11.01 -10.11
C ASN A 93 -11.17 10.60 -9.60
N TYR A 94 -11.46 10.92 -8.34
CA TYR A 94 -12.80 10.79 -7.78
C TYR A 94 -13.30 12.18 -7.41
N LYS A 95 -14.35 12.65 -8.11
CA LYS A 95 -14.84 14.03 -8.02
C LYS A 95 -13.70 15.02 -8.30
N GLU A 96 -13.39 15.92 -7.36
CA GLU A 96 -12.32 16.91 -7.47
C GLU A 96 -10.97 16.41 -6.92
N GLU A 97 -10.97 15.23 -6.28
CA GLU A 97 -9.76 14.67 -5.68
C GLU A 97 -8.93 13.93 -6.73
N GLN A 98 -7.67 14.32 -6.84
CA GLN A 98 -6.72 13.67 -7.74
C GLN A 98 -6.15 12.42 -7.09
N MET A 99 -6.39 11.27 -7.73
CA MET A 99 -5.86 9.96 -7.32
C MET A 99 -5.99 9.68 -5.80
N PRO A 100 -7.20 9.78 -5.21
CA PRO A 100 -7.36 9.77 -3.76
C PRO A 100 -7.13 8.43 -3.08
N PHE A 101 -7.19 7.34 -3.85
CA PHE A 101 -6.96 5.98 -3.39
C PHE A 101 -6.51 5.11 -4.56
N ALA A 102 -5.88 3.98 -4.23
CA ALA A 102 -5.40 3.02 -5.21
C ALA A 102 -6.57 2.30 -5.92
N GLN A 103 -6.56 2.30 -7.24
CA GLN A 103 -7.63 1.76 -8.07
C GLN A 103 -7.06 0.74 -9.05
N PHE A 104 -7.51 -0.51 -8.95
CA PHE A 104 -7.02 -1.61 -9.77
C PHE A 104 -8.16 -2.38 -10.44
N GLY A 105 -7.99 -2.66 -11.73
CA GLY A 105 -8.79 -3.64 -12.45
C GLY A 105 -8.16 -5.03 -12.31
N THR A 106 -8.97 -6.02 -11.92
CA THR A 106 -8.51 -7.39 -11.69
C THR A 106 -9.62 -8.40 -11.99
N ASP A 107 -9.30 -9.69 -11.85
CA ASP A 107 -10.22 -10.80 -12.08
C ASP A 107 -10.83 -11.28 -10.76
N ALA A 108 -12.13 -11.04 -10.60
CA ALA A 108 -12.90 -11.39 -9.41
C ALA A 108 -12.94 -12.88 -9.09
N LYS A 109 -12.67 -13.76 -10.08
CA LYS A 109 -12.71 -15.21 -9.89
C LYS A 109 -11.44 -15.76 -9.26
N HIS A 110 -10.32 -15.11 -9.53
CA HIS A 110 -8.98 -15.58 -9.21
C HIS A 110 -8.28 -14.72 -8.14
N LEU A 111 -8.88 -13.58 -7.75
CA LEU A 111 -8.28 -12.64 -6.80
C LEU A 111 -8.00 -13.30 -5.45
N LEU A 112 -8.98 -14.02 -4.87
CA LEU A 112 -8.86 -14.58 -3.52
C LEU A 112 -7.94 -15.81 -3.45
N GLN A 113 -7.65 -16.44 -4.58
CA GLN A 113 -6.70 -17.54 -4.69
C GLN A 113 -5.27 -17.01 -4.69
N VAL A 114 -5.06 -15.81 -5.24
CA VAL A 114 -3.77 -15.12 -5.20
C VAL A 114 -3.62 -14.40 -3.87
N PHE A 115 -4.61 -13.59 -3.46
CA PHE A 115 -4.67 -12.84 -2.22
C PHE A 115 -5.48 -13.60 -1.16
N ASP A 116 -4.87 -14.64 -0.62
CA ASP A 116 -5.47 -15.49 0.43
C ASP A 116 -5.65 -14.75 1.77
N GLU A 117 -4.98 -13.63 1.94
CA GLU A 117 -5.13 -12.73 3.07
C GLU A 117 -6.37 -11.81 2.98
N TYR A 118 -7.01 -11.74 1.82
CA TYR A 118 -8.22 -10.94 1.62
C TYR A 118 -9.47 -11.74 1.97
N SER A 119 -10.40 -11.09 2.66
CA SER A 119 -11.70 -11.68 2.99
C SER A 119 -12.84 -10.84 2.42
N ILE A 120 -13.73 -11.49 1.67
CA ILE A 120 -14.94 -10.91 1.09
C ILE A 120 -16.11 -11.85 1.41
N ALA A 121 -17.28 -11.32 1.76
CA ALA A 121 -18.45 -12.15 2.00
C ALA A 121 -18.84 -12.93 0.72
N PRO A 122 -19.23 -14.22 0.80
CA PRO A 122 -19.53 -15.03 -0.39
C PRO A 122 -20.61 -14.41 -1.30
N ASP A 123 -21.64 -13.80 -0.72
CA ASP A 123 -22.73 -13.16 -1.46
C ASP A 123 -22.24 -11.90 -2.22
N GLU A 124 -21.35 -11.13 -1.60
CA GLU A 124 -20.74 -9.93 -2.20
C GLU A 124 -19.75 -10.31 -3.32
N LEU A 125 -18.96 -11.38 -3.12
CA LEU A 125 -18.08 -11.92 -4.15
C LEU A 125 -18.89 -12.40 -5.37
N ALA A 126 -19.99 -13.11 -5.14
CA ALA A 126 -20.88 -13.56 -6.21
C ALA A 126 -21.51 -12.37 -6.96
N ALA A 127 -21.93 -11.33 -6.23
CA ALA A 127 -22.46 -10.10 -6.83
C ALA A 127 -21.41 -9.39 -7.68
N TRP A 128 -20.16 -9.32 -7.21
CA TRP A 128 -19.05 -8.74 -7.97
C TRP A 128 -18.74 -9.56 -9.24
N GLN A 129 -18.68 -10.88 -9.14
CA GLN A 129 -18.44 -11.76 -10.29
C GLN A 129 -19.55 -11.69 -11.35
N ALA A 130 -20.80 -11.47 -10.93
CA ALA A 130 -21.94 -11.32 -11.83
C ALA A 130 -22.02 -9.94 -12.49
N ASN A 131 -21.46 -8.90 -11.86
CA ASN A 131 -21.55 -7.52 -12.32
C ASN A 131 -20.24 -7.01 -12.92
N ARG A 132 -20.21 -6.83 -14.25
CA ARG A 132 -19.04 -6.25 -14.95
C ARG A 132 -18.73 -4.80 -14.57
N GLN A 133 -19.73 -4.06 -14.08
CA GLN A 133 -19.56 -2.70 -13.54
C GLN A 133 -19.40 -2.72 -12.02
N GLY A 134 -19.27 -3.89 -11.40
CA GLY A 134 -19.09 -4.05 -9.98
C GLY A 134 -17.67 -3.77 -9.52
N CYS A 135 -17.53 -3.22 -8.32
CA CYS A 135 -16.26 -3.13 -7.61
C CYS A 135 -16.41 -3.61 -6.17
N VAL A 136 -15.28 -4.01 -5.59
CA VAL A 136 -15.15 -4.25 -4.16
C VAL A 136 -14.22 -3.18 -3.61
N VAL A 137 -14.55 -2.65 -2.44
CA VAL A 137 -13.80 -1.56 -1.80
C VAL A 137 -13.28 -2.04 -0.46
N ASP A 138 -12.10 -1.57 -0.04
CA ASP A 138 -11.61 -1.83 1.31
C ASP A 138 -12.63 -1.32 2.36
N ARG A 139 -12.93 -2.15 3.37
CA ARG A 139 -13.94 -1.82 4.39
C ARG A 139 -13.64 -0.52 5.12
N ARG A 140 -12.37 -0.24 5.44
CA ARG A 140 -11.99 1.00 6.14
C ARG A 140 -12.16 2.22 5.25
N LEU A 141 -11.84 2.07 3.96
CA LEU A 141 -12.05 3.15 2.99
C LEU A 141 -13.55 3.44 2.83
N ALA A 142 -14.36 2.39 2.74
CA ALA A 142 -15.82 2.52 2.66
C ALA A 142 -16.38 3.21 3.91
N GLU A 143 -15.95 2.84 5.11
CA GLU A 143 -16.35 3.49 6.36
C GLU A 143 -15.94 4.97 6.41
N LYS A 144 -14.68 5.31 6.05
CA LYS A 144 -14.19 6.70 5.99
C LYS A 144 -15.00 7.57 5.03
N ARG A 145 -15.45 6.98 3.91
CA ARG A 145 -16.21 7.68 2.85
C ARG A 145 -17.72 7.53 2.99
N ASN A 146 -18.19 6.79 3.99
CA ASN A 146 -19.59 6.42 4.22
C ASN A 146 -20.24 5.73 3.02
N TRP A 147 -19.49 4.91 2.29
CA TRP A 147 -20.00 4.19 1.13
C TRP A 147 -20.81 2.97 1.52
N GLN A 148 -21.88 2.71 0.75
CA GLN A 148 -22.80 1.59 0.98
C GLN A 148 -22.82 0.61 -0.20
N LEU A 149 -23.29 -0.61 0.06
CA LEU A 149 -23.56 -1.58 -1.00
C LEU A 149 -24.57 -1.01 -2.01
N GLY A 150 -24.28 -1.18 -3.29
CA GLY A 150 -25.07 -0.66 -4.41
C GLY A 150 -24.80 0.81 -4.76
N GLU A 151 -23.95 1.51 -4.01
CA GLU A 151 -23.57 2.88 -4.33
C GLU A 151 -22.73 2.96 -5.60
N LYS A 152 -22.90 4.04 -6.35
CA LYS A 152 -22.14 4.29 -7.57
C LYS A 152 -20.96 5.21 -7.32
N ILE A 153 -19.77 4.74 -7.66
CA ILE A 153 -18.50 5.46 -7.58
C ILE A 153 -18.09 5.89 -8.99
N PRO A 154 -18.30 7.16 -9.36
CA PRO A 154 -17.78 7.70 -10.61
C PRO A 154 -16.28 7.94 -10.50
N LEU A 155 -15.50 7.27 -11.35
CA LEU A 155 -14.07 7.44 -11.49
C LEU A 155 -13.77 8.06 -12.85
N GLN A 156 -13.07 9.19 -12.85
CA GLN A 156 -12.63 9.84 -14.06
C GLN A 156 -11.26 9.30 -14.45
N GLY A 157 -11.14 8.78 -15.68
CA GLY A 157 -9.88 8.29 -16.20
C GLY A 157 -8.89 9.42 -16.44
N THR A 158 -7.69 9.28 -15.88
CA THR A 158 -6.55 10.17 -16.12
C THR A 158 -5.55 9.51 -17.07
N TYR A 159 -5.29 8.22 -16.85
CA TYR A 159 -4.39 7.40 -17.65
C TYR A 159 -5.12 6.71 -18.81
N TYR A 160 -6.28 6.12 -18.57
CA TYR A 160 -7.14 5.59 -19.62
C TYR A 160 -8.14 6.66 -20.08
N PRO A 161 -8.42 6.79 -21.39
CA PRO A 161 -9.38 7.76 -21.92
C PRO A 161 -10.84 7.28 -21.75
N ILE A 162 -11.17 6.73 -20.58
CA ILE A 162 -12.51 6.22 -20.24
C ILE A 162 -12.88 6.67 -18.83
N ASN A 163 -14.15 7.01 -18.64
CA ASN A 163 -14.72 7.23 -17.32
C ASN A 163 -15.48 5.96 -16.91
N LEU A 164 -15.32 5.56 -15.65
CA LEU A 164 -15.98 4.39 -15.10
C LEU A 164 -17.02 4.83 -14.08
N GLU A 165 -18.20 4.24 -14.12
CA GLU A 165 -19.22 4.37 -13.09
C GLU A 165 -19.38 2.99 -12.46
N LEU A 166 -18.66 2.74 -11.37
CA LEU A 166 -18.60 1.43 -10.73
C LEU A 166 -19.64 1.34 -9.61
N VAL A 167 -20.25 0.17 -9.46
CA VAL A 167 -21.22 -0.13 -8.40
C VAL A 167 -20.51 -0.90 -7.29
N VAL A 168 -20.61 -0.44 -6.04
CA VAL A 168 -20.07 -1.17 -4.89
C VAL A 168 -20.86 -2.45 -4.70
N CYS A 169 -20.24 -3.60 -5.00
CA CYS A 169 -20.85 -4.92 -4.86
C CYS A 169 -20.44 -5.61 -3.55
N GLY A 170 -19.38 -5.14 -2.90
CA GLY A 170 -18.84 -5.77 -1.71
C GLY A 170 -17.77 -4.96 -1.01
N PHE A 171 -17.39 -5.44 0.17
CA PHE A 171 -16.26 -4.93 0.92
C PHE A 171 -15.20 -6.00 1.13
N VAL A 172 -13.93 -5.62 0.92
CA VAL A 172 -12.78 -6.47 1.21
C VAL A 172 -12.15 -6.07 2.53
N ASP A 173 -11.88 -7.06 3.36
CA ASP A 173 -11.04 -6.91 4.54
C ASP A 173 -9.60 -7.21 4.15
N THR A 174 -8.74 -6.20 4.25
CA THR A 174 -7.30 -6.33 4.05
C THR A 174 -6.55 -6.36 5.39
N PRO A 175 -5.37 -7.00 5.46
CA PRO A 175 -4.56 -7.02 6.67
C PRO A 175 -4.23 -5.61 7.19
N GLN A 176 -3.98 -5.49 8.50
CA GLN A 176 -3.78 -4.19 9.18
C GLN A 176 -2.67 -3.30 8.62
N TYR A 177 -1.73 -3.84 7.83
CA TYR A 177 -0.61 -3.08 7.28
C TYR A 177 -0.93 -2.27 6.02
N THR A 178 -2.14 -2.40 5.46
CA THR A 178 -2.55 -1.70 4.24
C THR A 178 -3.49 -0.55 4.60
N ASP A 179 -2.94 0.57 5.08
CA ASP A 179 -3.74 1.79 5.27
C ASP A 179 -4.09 2.38 3.88
N SER A 180 -5.26 2.00 3.38
CA SER A 180 -5.90 2.57 2.19
C SER A 180 -6.78 3.78 2.52
#